data_AF-A0A062VE93-F1
#
_entry.id   AF-A0A062VE93-F1
#
_cell.length_a   1.000
_cell.length_b   1.000
_cell.length_c   1.000
_cell.angle_alpha   90.00
_cell.angle_beta   90.00
_cell.angle_gamma   90.00
#
_symmetry.space_group_name_H-M   'P 1'
#
loop_
_entity.id
_entity.type
_entity.pdbx_description
1 polymer ?
#
loop_
_entity_poly.entity_id
_entity_poly.type
_entity_poly.pdbx_seq_one_letter_code
_entity_poly.pdbx_strand_id
1 'polypeptide(L)'
;MKLIPLKITFLSPFFYFSKITSGGSITDEFVGDIALNYALNSVLKLKNFNTEYKEKPQYSELRNLPFSFTIGKPIQVTRTPIYIRNTLFMDGGPHADTIEQSGRNLFKNYFLVQGLKPCSEFKTYLISKDDFNIKFPLCIRIGTGKECLAKLEKINSKPNDDIWLNYYTLKKIFNLEIPLYPGFNVEYKMNNYLILRNVNEGILNKIFSGVF
;
A
#
# COMPACT_ATOMS: atom_id res chain seq x y z
N MET A 1 -2.31 4.02 23.03
CA MET A 1 -2.30 3.50 21.65
C MET A 1 -3.29 2.34 21.49
N LYS A 2 -4.00 2.29 20.35
CA LYS A 2 -4.91 1.20 19.97
C LYS A 2 -4.39 0.44 18.75
N LEU A 3 -4.37 -0.89 18.85
CA LEU A 3 -4.14 -1.80 17.74
C LEU A 3 -5.47 -2.39 17.27
N ILE A 4 -5.83 -2.13 16.02
CA ILE A 4 -7.08 -2.59 15.43
C ILE A 4 -6.74 -3.58 14.29
N PRO A 5 -6.94 -4.90 14.49
CA PRO A 5 -6.81 -5.87 13.41
C PRO A 5 -7.92 -5.68 12.37
N LEU A 6 -7.53 -5.58 11.10
CA LEU A 6 -8.41 -5.33 9.98
C LEU A 6 -8.24 -6.38 8.89
N LYS A 7 -9.35 -6.73 8.24
CA LYS A 7 -9.39 -7.42 6.96
C LYS A 7 -9.63 -6.40 5.86
N ILE A 8 -8.83 -6.48 4.80
CA ILE A 8 -9.00 -5.75 3.57
C ILE A 8 -9.57 -6.71 2.54
N THR A 9 -10.71 -6.38 1.94
CA THR A 9 -11.29 -7.14 0.83
C THR A 9 -11.38 -6.23 -0.39
N PHE A 10 -10.81 -6.64 -1.51
CA PHE A 10 -10.90 -5.89 -2.76
C PHE A 10 -12.27 -6.05 -3.41
N LEU A 11 -12.92 -4.93 -3.71
CA LEU A 11 -14.20 -4.88 -4.41
C LEU A 11 -14.01 -4.67 -5.93
N SER A 12 -12.86 -4.17 -6.35
CA SER A 12 -12.47 -4.06 -7.77
C SER A 12 -11.03 -4.54 -7.99
N PRO A 13 -10.60 -4.77 -9.24
CA PRO A 13 -9.24 -5.22 -9.52
C PRO A 13 -8.18 -4.23 -9.02
N PHE A 14 -7.07 -4.75 -8.50
CA PHE A 14 -5.96 -3.95 -8.00
C PHE A 14 -4.74 -4.08 -8.91
N PHE A 15 -4.27 -2.94 -9.43
CA PHE A 15 -3.05 -2.84 -10.23
C PHE A 15 -2.05 -1.92 -9.54
N TYR A 16 -0.88 -2.44 -9.18
CA TYR A 16 0.14 -1.69 -8.44
C TYR A 16 1.58 -2.06 -8.84
N PHE A 17 1.79 -2.26 -10.14
CA PHE A 17 3.07 -2.37 -10.89
C PHE A 17 4.35 -2.63 -10.07
N SER A 18 4.34 -3.66 -9.24
CA SER A 18 5.34 -3.84 -8.17
C SER A 18 6.62 -4.48 -8.70
N LYS A 19 6.45 -5.32 -9.74
CA LYS A 19 7.53 -6.04 -10.41
C LYS A 19 7.48 -5.75 -11.91
N ILE A 20 8.65 -5.47 -12.49
CA ILE A 20 8.81 -5.34 -13.94
C ILE A 20 9.19 -6.72 -14.49
N THR A 21 8.56 -7.11 -15.59
CA THR A 21 8.84 -8.35 -16.32
C THR A 21 9.12 -8.05 -17.79
N SER A 22 9.66 -9.01 -18.53
CA SER A 22 9.90 -8.89 -19.97
C SER A 22 8.59 -8.53 -20.71
N GLY A 23 8.42 -7.26 -21.08
CA GLY A 23 7.24 -6.75 -21.79
C GLY A 23 6.04 -6.36 -20.92
N GLY A 24 6.18 -6.26 -19.59
CA GLY A 24 5.03 -5.91 -18.74
C GLY A 24 5.35 -5.67 -17.27
N SER A 25 4.29 -5.59 -16.47
CA SER A 25 4.37 -5.42 -15.03
C SER A 25 3.34 -6.28 -14.28
N ILE A 26 3.76 -6.78 -13.12
CA ILE A 26 2.97 -7.62 -12.24
C ILE A 26 2.81 -6.93 -10.89
N THR A 27 1.60 -6.98 -10.34
CA THR A 27 1.31 -6.56 -8.97
C THR A 27 1.68 -7.66 -7.99
N ASP A 28 2.53 -7.35 -7.01
CA ASP A 28 2.91 -8.30 -5.97
C ASP A 28 1.75 -8.61 -5.02
N GLU A 29 1.88 -9.73 -4.31
CA GLU A 29 0.82 -10.29 -3.45
C GLU A 29 0.85 -9.69 -2.03
N PHE A 30 1.03 -8.37 -1.93
CA PHE A 30 0.90 -7.63 -0.67
C PHE A 30 0.32 -6.24 -0.93
N VAL A 31 -0.24 -5.62 0.11
CA VAL A 31 -0.70 -4.22 0.05
C VAL A 31 0.22 -3.37 0.91
N GLY A 32 0.85 -2.38 0.28
CA GLY A 32 1.79 -1.50 0.96
C GLY A 32 1.13 -0.63 2.05
N ASP A 33 1.79 -0.52 3.20
CA ASP A 33 1.39 0.33 4.33
C ASP A 33 1.28 1.82 3.94
N ILE A 34 2.27 2.33 3.20
CA ILE A 34 2.28 3.70 2.66
C ILE A 34 1.01 3.97 1.83
N ALA A 35 0.65 3.06 0.93
CA ALA A 35 -0.54 3.21 0.09
C ALA A 35 -1.83 3.21 0.92
N LEU A 36 -1.92 2.34 1.94
CA LEU A 36 -3.06 2.31 2.87
C LEU A 36 -3.18 3.61 3.68
N ASN A 37 -2.05 4.15 4.15
CA ASN A 37 -2.02 5.41 4.90
C ASN A 37 -2.54 6.58 4.06
N TYR A 38 -2.07 6.73 2.82
CA TYR A 38 -2.58 7.76 1.91
C TYR A 38 -4.06 7.56 1.56
N ALA A 39 -4.47 6.31 1.33
CA ALA A 39 -5.85 5.99 0.97
C ALA A 39 -6.84 6.33 2.09
N LEU A 40 -6.52 5.97 3.34
CA LEU A 40 -7.37 6.31 4.47
C LEU A 40 -7.36 7.82 4.74
N ASN A 41 -6.20 8.49 4.67
CA ASN A 41 -6.14 9.94 4.81
C ASN A 41 -7.01 10.65 3.74
N SER A 42 -7.00 10.15 2.50
CA SER A 42 -7.82 10.72 1.42
C SER A 42 -9.32 10.60 1.67
N VAL A 43 -9.78 9.53 2.34
CA VAL A 43 -11.19 9.33 2.67
C VAL A 43 -11.60 10.18 3.87
N LEU A 44 -10.74 10.23 4.89
CA LEU A 44 -11.01 10.99 6.12
C LEU A 44 -10.74 12.49 5.99
N LYS A 45 -10.03 12.91 4.93
CA LYS A 45 -9.64 14.29 4.64
C LYS A 45 -8.90 14.96 5.82
N LEU A 46 -8.08 14.21 6.56
CA LEU A 46 -7.41 14.74 7.75
C LEU A 46 -6.33 15.76 7.40
N LYS A 47 -5.53 15.48 6.37
CA LYS A 47 -4.50 16.37 5.86
C LYS A 47 -4.50 16.42 4.34
N ASN A 48 -4.29 17.60 3.79
CA ASN A 48 -4.04 17.76 2.36
C ASN A 48 -2.54 17.66 2.09
N PHE A 49 -2.10 16.56 1.46
CA PHE A 49 -0.71 16.34 1.07
C PHE A 49 -0.40 16.78 -0.38
N ASN A 50 -1.43 17.09 -1.16
CA ASN A 50 -1.33 17.41 -2.58
C ASN A 50 -1.39 18.92 -2.82
N THR A 51 -0.67 19.70 -2.00
CA THR A 51 -0.65 21.17 -2.13
C THR A 51 0.27 21.64 -3.26
N GLU A 52 1.27 20.85 -3.63
CA GLU A 52 2.29 21.21 -4.63
C GLU A 52 2.62 20.00 -5.52
N TYR A 53 3.02 20.29 -6.76
CA TYR A 53 3.59 19.28 -7.64
C TYR A 53 4.96 18.85 -7.07
N LYS A 54 5.12 17.55 -6.87
CA LYS A 54 6.37 16.97 -6.35
C LYS A 54 6.94 16.02 -7.40
N GLU A 55 8.20 16.25 -7.80
CA GLU A 55 8.92 15.33 -8.70
C GLU A 55 9.18 13.96 -8.04
N LYS A 56 9.30 13.93 -6.70
CA LYS A 56 9.50 12.72 -5.91
C LYS A 56 8.56 12.69 -4.70
N PRO A 57 8.03 11.52 -4.33
CA PRO A 57 7.19 11.41 -3.15
C PRO A 57 8.00 11.69 -1.88
N GLN A 58 7.44 12.52 -0.98
CA GLN A 58 7.99 12.79 0.34
C GLN A 58 7.13 12.09 1.40
N TYR A 59 7.59 10.94 1.89
CA TYR A 59 6.79 10.12 2.81
C TYR A 59 6.82 10.59 4.28
N SER A 60 7.68 11.53 4.65
CA SER A 60 7.80 12.03 6.03
C SER A 60 6.50 12.67 6.53
N GLU A 61 5.66 13.19 5.64
CA GLU A 61 4.36 13.78 5.97
C GLU A 61 3.39 12.79 6.63
N LEU A 62 3.52 11.49 6.32
CA LEU A 62 2.70 10.42 6.89
C LEU A 62 2.89 10.26 8.40
N ARG A 63 4.05 10.66 8.95
CA ARG A 63 4.30 10.67 10.40
C ARG A 63 3.30 11.52 11.16
N ASN A 64 2.72 12.54 10.51
CA ASN A 64 1.82 13.48 11.15
C ASN A 64 0.36 12.99 11.21
N LEU A 65 0.07 11.78 10.73
CA LEU A 65 -1.25 11.18 10.82
C LEU A 65 -1.48 10.60 12.22
N PRO A 66 -2.72 10.60 12.75
CA PRO A 66 -3.04 9.99 14.04
C PRO A 66 -3.12 8.46 13.98
N PHE A 67 -2.71 7.86 12.87
CA PHE A 67 -2.69 6.42 12.65
C PHE A 67 -1.56 6.01 11.71
N SER A 68 -1.21 4.72 11.72
CA SER A 68 -0.41 4.07 10.69
C SER A 68 -0.88 2.64 10.45
N PHE A 69 -0.88 2.20 9.20
CA PHE A 69 -1.07 0.81 8.85
C PHE A 69 0.23 0.00 8.95
N THR A 70 0.08 -1.30 9.18
CA THR A 70 1.10 -2.30 8.84
C THR A 70 0.92 -2.77 7.39
N ILE A 71 1.83 -3.60 6.87
CA ILE A 71 1.67 -4.16 5.54
C ILE A 71 0.44 -5.08 5.52
N GLY A 72 -0.33 -5.01 4.43
CA GLY A 72 -1.42 -5.94 4.15
C GLY A 72 -0.86 -7.30 3.72
N LYS A 73 -0.83 -8.24 4.67
CA LYS A 73 -0.42 -9.63 4.47
C LYS A 73 -1.50 -10.39 3.68
N PRO A 74 -1.16 -11.15 2.64
CA PRO A 74 -2.14 -11.90 1.87
C PRO A 74 -2.80 -13.00 2.72
N ILE A 75 -4.12 -13.13 2.63
CA ILE A 75 -4.89 -14.28 3.13
C ILE A 75 -5.29 -15.15 1.95
N GLN A 76 -5.97 -14.55 0.98
CA GLN A 76 -6.44 -15.19 -0.24
C GLN A 76 -6.22 -14.22 -1.38
N VAL A 77 -5.38 -14.61 -2.33
CA VAL A 77 -5.05 -13.75 -3.48
C VAL A 77 -5.27 -14.54 -4.75
N THR A 78 -5.93 -13.92 -5.72
CA THR A 78 -6.06 -14.48 -7.06
C THR A 78 -5.67 -13.42 -8.07
N ARG A 79 -4.84 -13.79 -9.04
CA ARG A 79 -4.38 -12.85 -10.08
C ARG A 79 -5.42 -12.69 -11.16
N THR A 80 -5.42 -11.51 -11.78
CA THR A 80 -6.21 -11.27 -13.00
C THR A 80 -5.59 -12.01 -14.19
N PRO A 81 -6.34 -12.19 -15.29
CA PRO A 81 -5.73 -12.38 -16.60
C PRO A 81 -4.73 -11.24 -16.90
N ILE A 82 -3.86 -11.48 -17.87
CA ILE A 82 -2.96 -10.45 -18.38
C ILE A 82 -3.79 -9.49 -19.24
N TYR A 83 -3.75 -8.21 -18.93
CA TYR A 83 -4.39 -7.15 -19.72
C TYR A 83 -3.35 -6.35 -20.49
N ILE A 84 -3.78 -5.69 -21.56
CA ILE A 84 -2.99 -4.74 -22.32
C ILE A 84 -3.40 -3.34 -21.85
N ARG A 85 -2.49 -2.58 -21.23
CA ARG A 85 -2.73 -1.19 -20.83
C ARG A 85 -2.10 -0.26 -21.85
N ASN A 86 -2.89 0.69 -22.35
CA ASN A 86 -2.42 1.76 -23.23
C ASN A 86 -1.79 2.88 -22.38
N THR A 87 -0.61 3.37 -22.76
CA THR A 87 0.09 4.45 -22.04
C THR A 87 -0.12 5.84 -22.64
N LEU A 88 -0.90 5.96 -23.73
CA LEU A 88 -1.16 7.24 -24.39
C LEU A 88 -2.00 8.22 -23.56
N PHE A 89 -2.71 7.70 -22.57
CA PHE A 89 -3.55 8.48 -21.65
C PHE A 89 -3.03 8.29 -20.22
N MET A 90 -2.37 9.31 -19.68
CA MET A 90 -2.01 9.38 -18.27
C MET A 90 -2.97 10.32 -17.52
N ASP A 91 -3.09 10.14 -16.20
CA ASP A 91 -3.92 10.99 -15.33
C ASP A 91 -3.41 12.44 -15.40
N GLY A 92 -4.10 13.28 -16.18
CA GLY A 92 -3.69 14.68 -16.44
C GLY A 92 -3.98 15.19 -17.85
N GLY A 93 -4.28 14.30 -18.80
CA GLY A 93 -4.66 14.64 -20.16
C GLY A 93 -3.79 13.97 -21.23
N PRO A 94 -4.09 14.20 -22.52
CA PRO A 94 -3.30 13.68 -23.62
C PRO A 94 -1.92 14.34 -23.64
N HIS A 95 -0.84 13.54 -23.53
CA HIS A 95 0.50 14.04 -23.82
C HIS A 95 0.68 14.14 -25.32
N ALA A 96 0.58 15.36 -25.86
CA ALA A 96 0.70 15.63 -27.29
C ALA A 96 1.97 15.02 -27.90
N ASP A 97 3.12 15.14 -27.21
CA ASP A 97 4.39 14.58 -27.66
C ASP A 97 4.37 13.04 -27.78
N THR A 98 3.70 12.36 -26.85
CA THR A 98 3.60 10.89 -26.83
C THR A 98 2.60 10.40 -27.89
N ILE A 99 1.56 11.18 -28.14
CA ILE A 99 0.58 10.95 -29.20
C ILE A 99 1.24 11.15 -30.57
N GLU A 100 2.02 12.21 -30.74
CA GLU A 100 2.74 12.49 -31.98
C GLU A 100 3.81 11.41 -32.28
N GLN A 101 4.55 10.97 -31.25
CA GLN A 101 5.46 9.83 -31.35
C GLN A 101 4.75 8.52 -31.69
N SER A 102 3.53 8.31 -31.17
CA SER A 102 2.73 7.12 -31.48
C SER A 102 2.19 7.10 -32.91
N GLY A 103 2.03 8.27 -33.54
CA GLY A 103 1.70 8.37 -34.96
C GLY A 103 2.89 8.08 -35.89
N ARG A 104 4.13 8.20 -35.39
CA ARG A 104 5.37 7.99 -36.15
C ARG A 104 5.97 6.58 -35.95
N ASN A 105 5.78 5.97 -34.80
CA ASN A 105 6.22 4.60 -34.52
C ASN A 105 5.15 3.56 -34.88
N LEU A 106 5.55 2.49 -35.58
CA LEU A 106 4.69 1.31 -35.85
C LEU A 106 4.20 0.59 -34.57
N PHE A 107 4.76 0.93 -33.41
CA PHE A 107 4.48 0.30 -32.13
C PHE A 107 3.57 1.20 -31.30
N LYS A 108 2.30 0.80 -31.15
CA LYS A 108 1.39 1.35 -30.15
C LYS A 108 2.05 1.25 -28.77
N ASN A 109 2.09 2.33 -28.00
CA ASN A 109 2.65 2.29 -26.65
C ASN A 109 1.70 1.53 -25.71
N TYR A 110 1.90 0.22 -25.61
CA TYR A 110 1.18 -0.65 -24.68
C TYR A 110 2.16 -1.45 -23.85
N PHE A 111 1.74 -1.82 -22.64
CA PHE A 111 2.46 -2.79 -21.83
C PHE A 111 1.48 -3.79 -21.20
N LEU A 112 1.97 -4.99 -20.97
CA LEU A 112 1.18 -6.05 -20.36
C LEU A 112 1.12 -5.84 -18.85
N VAL A 113 -0.08 -5.96 -18.28
CA VAL A 113 -0.29 -5.75 -16.84
C VAL A 113 -1.04 -6.93 -16.23
N GLN A 114 -0.56 -7.40 -15.09
CA GLN A 114 -1.26 -8.37 -14.26
C GLN A 114 -1.50 -7.80 -12.86
N GLY A 115 -2.76 -7.79 -12.46
CA GLY A 115 -3.21 -7.30 -11.16
C GLY A 115 -3.74 -8.41 -10.27
N LEU A 116 -4.40 -8.00 -9.19
CA LEU A 116 -5.12 -8.87 -8.27
C LEU A 116 -6.63 -8.73 -8.51
N LYS A 117 -7.35 -9.85 -8.51
CA LYS A 117 -8.79 -9.92 -8.75
C LYS A 117 -9.58 -9.34 -7.57
N PRO A 118 -10.84 -8.92 -7.82
CA PRO A 118 -11.81 -8.70 -6.76
C PRO A 118 -11.95 -9.94 -5.86
N CYS A 119 -12.42 -9.73 -4.65
CA CYS A 119 -12.51 -10.72 -3.58
C CYS A 119 -11.16 -11.24 -3.05
N SER A 120 -10.03 -10.67 -3.48
CA SER A 120 -8.75 -10.90 -2.80
C SER A 120 -8.80 -10.29 -1.39
N GLU A 121 -8.30 -11.05 -0.41
CA GLU A 121 -8.35 -10.72 1.00
C GLU A 121 -6.96 -10.60 1.61
N PHE A 122 -6.78 -9.58 2.45
CA PHE A 122 -5.55 -9.29 3.17
C PHE A 122 -5.82 -8.99 4.63
N LYS A 123 -4.82 -9.23 5.49
CA LYS A 123 -4.83 -8.86 6.89
C LYS A 123 -3.85 -7.72 7.14
N THR A 124 -4.28 -6.71 7.87
CA THR A 124 -3.41 -5.59 8.31
C THR A 124 -3.79 -5.18 9.73
N TYR A 125 -2.93 -4.41 10.38
CA TYR A 125 -3.21 -3.76 11.65
C TYR A 125 -3.20 -2.25 11.44
N LEU A 126 -4.24 -1.58 11.94
CA LEU A 126 -4.26 -0.15 12.10
C LEU A 126 -3.79 0.20 13.51
N ILE A 127 -2.66 0.90 13.57
CA ILE A 127 -2.09 1.47 14.78
C ILE A 127 -2.65 2.88 14.88
N SER A 128 -3.30 3.22 15.99
CA SER A 128 -3.96 4.52 16.16
C SER A 128 -3.72 5.11 17.53
N LYS A 129 -3.75 6.44 17.63
CA LYS A 129 -3.79 7.15 18.92
C LYS A 129 -5.07 6.80 19.68
N ASP A 130 -5.04 6.84 21.00
CA ASP A 130 -6.22 6.47 21.82
C ASP A 130 -7.44 7.34 21.54
N ASP A 131 -7.22 8.63 21.27
CA ASP A 131 -8.29 9.60 21.01
C ASP A 131 -8.85 9.50 19.58
N PHE A 132 -8.20 8.74 18.71
CA PHE A 132 -8.59 8.60 17.33
C PHE A 132 -9.61 7.48 17.16
N ASN A 133 -10.84 7.83 16.78
CA ASN A 133 -11.93 6.88 16.64
C ASN A 133 -12.43 6.83 15.19
N ILE A 134 -12.44 5.62 14.61
CA ILE A 134 -12.97 5.34 13.27
C ILE A 134 -14.05 4.27 13.40
N LYS A 135 -15.14 4.44 12.65
CA LYS A 135 -16.19 3.42 12.51
C LYS A 135 -15.85 2.49 11.34
N PHE A 136 -15.97 1.19 11.57
CA PHE A 136 -15.86 0.13 10.56
C PHE A 136 -17.23 -0.55 10.40
N PRO A 137 -17.58 -1.08 9.21
CA PRO A 137 -16.76 -1.16 7.99
C PRO A 137 -16.63 0.18 7.26
N LEU A 138 -15.54 0.37 6.51
CA LEU A 138 -15.34 1.55 5.67
C LEU A 138 -14.72 1.17 4.32
N CYS A 139 -14.94 1.97 3.29
CA CYS A 139 -14.36 1.75 1.97
C CYS A 139 -13.28 2.80 1.66
N ILE A 140 -12.12 2.34 1.20
CA ILE A 140 -11.02 3.18 0.71
C ILE A 140 -10.75 2.92 -0.76
N ARG A 141 -10.17 3.91 -1.45
CA ARG A 141 -9.64 3.73 -2.80
C ARG A 141 -8.12 3.68 -2.75
N ILE A 142 -7.54 2.60 -3.28
CA ILE A 142 -6.10 2.30 -3.29
C ILE A 142 -5.62 2.07 -4.73
N GLY A 143 -4.30 2.09 -4.92
CA GLY A 143 -3.67 1.83 -6.22
C GLY A 143 -3.37 3.09 -7.02
N THR A 144 -2.66 2.90 -8.14
CA THR A 144 -2.36 3.97 -9.09
C THR A 144 -3.66 4.54 -9.63
N GLY A 145 -3.82 5.86 -9.65
CA GLY A 145 -5.09 6.51 -10.08
C GLY A 145 -6.28 6.29 -9.13
N LYS A 146 -6.10 5.67 -7.96
CA LYS A 146 -7.19 5.31 -7.03
C LYS A 146 -8.25 4.38 -7.67
N GLU A 147 -7.81 3.52 -8.58
CA GLU A 147 -8.65 2.62 -9.38
C GLU A 147 -9.31 1.49 -8.55
N CYS A 148 -8.64 1.01 -7.49
CA CYS A 148 -9.14 -0.12 -6.70
C CYS A 148 -9.97 0.35 -5.50
N LEU A 149 -11.19 -0.16 -5.36
CA LEU A 149 -12.04 0.01 -4.19
C LEU A 149 -11.80 -1.16 -3.23
N ALA A 150 -11.44 -0.86 -1.98
CA ALA A 150 -11.19 -1.85 -0.95
C ALA A 150 -12.05 -1.59 0.29
N LYS A 151 -12.68 -2.65 0.82
CA LYS A 151 -13.45 -2.64 2.05
C LYS A 151 -12.54 -2.99 3.22
N LEU A 152 -12.56 -2.20 4.29
CA LEU A 152 -11.91 -2.49 5.56
C LEU A 152 -12.96 -2.96 6.57
N GLU A 153 -12.71 -4.11 7.19
CA GLU A 153 -13.56 -4.69 8.22
C GLU A 153 -12.73 -5.01 9.46
N LYS A 154 -13.27 -4.73 10.65
CA LYS A 154 -12.64 -5.15 11.90
C LYS A 154 -12.82 -6.66 12.06
N ILE A 155 -11.73 -7.35 12.38
CA ILE A 155 -11.72 -8.78 12.66
C ILE A 155 -11.22 -9.03 14.08
N ASN A 156 -11.38 -10.25 14.57
CA ASN A 156 -10.76 -10.65 15.84
C ASN A 156 -9.27 -10.95 15.61
N SER A 157 -8.42 -10.49 16.53
CA SER A 157 -7.02 -10.91 16.52
C SER A 157 -6.90 -12.40 16.81
N LYS A 158 -5.90 -13.04 16.21
CA LYS A 158 -5.54 -14.43 16.53
C LYS A 158 -4.31 -14.42 17.43
N PRO A 159 -4.23 -15.28 18.46
CA PRO A 159 -3.00 -15.42 19.23
C PRO A 159 -1.85 -15.82 18.30
N ASN A 160 -0.67 -15.20 18.47
CA ASN A 160 0.52 -15.45 17.63
C ASN A 160 0.36 -15.12 16.13
N ASP A 161 -0.45 -14.11 15.81
CA ASP A 161 -0.54 -13.65 14.44
C ASP A 161 0.78 -13.01 13.96
N ASP A 162 1.31 -13.50 12.85
CA ASP A 162 2.48 -12.95 12.19
C ASP A 162 2.10 -11.67 11.42
N ILE A 163 2.54 -10.53 11.95
CA ILE A 163 2.32 -9.19 11.41
C ILE A 163 3.49 -8.81 10.51
N TRP A 164 3.17 -8.24 9.34
CA TRP A 164 4.19 -7.76 8.40
C TRP A 164 4.42 -6.26 8.55
N LEU A 165 5.67 -5.86 8.79
CA LEU A 165 6.08 -4.46 8.91
C LEU A 165 6.97 -4.03 7.77
N ASN A 166 6.90 -2.76 7.42
CA ASN A 166 7.83 -2.17 6.46
C ASN A 166 8.98 -1.49 7.22
N TYR A 167 10.20 -2.02 7.09
CA TYR A 167 11.38 -1.41 7.70
C TYR A 167 11.68 -0.02 7.12
N TYR A 168 11.35 0.22 5.84
CA TYR A 168 11.50 1.53 5.22
C TYR A 168 10.64 2.57 5.96
N THR A 169 9.38 2.26 6.24
CA THR A 169 8.47 3.15 6.98
C THR A 169 9.00 3.44 8.38
N LEU A 170 9.45 2.42 9.09
CA LEU A 170 10.02 2.59 10.44
C LEU A 170 11.22 3.54 10.42
N LYS A 171 12.19 3.31 9.52
CA LYS A 171 13.43 4.08 9.45
C LYS A 171 13.24 5.48 8.85
N LYS A 172 12.54 5.60 7.72
CA LYS A 172 12.45 6.87 6.96
C LYS A 172 11.28 7.76 7.36
N ILE A 173 10.15 7.17 7.78
CA ILE A 173 8.96 7.96 8.14
C ILE A 173 8.96 8.24 9.64
N PHE A 174 9.18 7.22 10.47
CA PHE A 174 9.14 7.36 11.92
C PHE A 174 10.48 7.63 12.59
N ASN A 175 11.59 7.52 11.86
CA ASN A 175 12.96 7.65 12.38
C ASN A 175 13.25 6.70 13.54
N LEU A 176 12.68 5.49 13.48
CA LEU A 176 12.89 4.42 14.46
C LEU A 176 13.96 3.46 13.92
N GLU A 177 15.04 3.32 14.68
CA GLU A 177 16.06 2.31 14.39
C GLU A 177 15.75 1.04 15.19
N ILE A 178 15.35 -0.01 14.47
CA ILE A 178 15.12 -1.32 15.06
C ILE A 178 16.34 -2.19 14.76
N PRO A 179 17.04 -2.72 15.78
CA PRO A 179 18.08 -3.72 15.56
C PRO A 179 17.44 -4.97 14.94
N LEU A 180 17.96 -5.39 13.79
CA LEU A 180 17.55 -6.61 13.11
C LEU A 180 18.08 -7.81 13.91
N TYR A 181 17.31 -8.26 14.91
CA TYR A 181 17.62 -9.47 15.66
C TYR A 181 17.48 -10.71 14.78
N PRO A 182 18.19 -11.83 15.09
CA PRO A 182 18.14 -13.09 14.33
C PRO A 182 16.75 -13.77 14.26
N GLY A 183 15.71 -13.22 14.91
CA GLY A 183 14.34 -13.75 14.84
C GLY A 183 13.47 -13.16 13.73
N PHE A 184 13.88 -12.06 13.09
CA PHE A 184 13.11 -11.43 12.01
C PHE A 184 13.52 -11.99 10.65
N ASN A 185 12.52 -12.41 9.87
CA ASN A 185 12.72 -12.73 8.46
C ASN A 185 12.57 -11.45 7.65
N VAL A 186 13.64 -11.05 6.96
CA VAL A 186 13.67 -9.84 6.14
C VAL A 186 13.54 -10.23 4.67
N GLU A 187 12.53 -9.69 4.00
CA GLU A 187 12.31 -9.89 2.56
C GLU A 187 12.36 -8.56 1.83
N TYR A 188 13.26 -8.45 0.85
CA TYR A 188 13.31 -7.30 -0.04
C TYR A 188 12.32 -7.47 -1.19
N LYS A 189 11.42 -6.49 -1.36
CA LYS A 189 10.48 -6.44 -2.49
C LYS A 189 10.78 -5.30 -3.45
N MET A 190 10.92 -4.09 -2.92
CA MET A 190 11.14 -2.86 -3.70
C MET A 190 11.99 -1.86 -2.88
N ASN A 191 12.46 -0.79 -3.52
CA ASN A 191 13.23 0.27 -2.85
C ASN A 191 12.55 0.82 -1.58
N ASN A 192 11.21 0.91 -1.60
CA ASN A 192 10.41 1.43 -0.48
C ASN A 192 9.79 0.32 0.39
N TYR A 193 10.07 -0.96 0.10
CA TYR A 193 9.48 -2.11 0.78
C TYR A 193 10.54 -3.16 1.12
N LEU A 194 10.98 -3.10 2.37
CA LEU A 194 11.75 -4.15 3.05
C LEU A 194 10.84 -4.73 4.14
N ILE A 195 10.28 -5.91 3.86
CA ILE A 195 9.25 -6.54 4.70
C ILE A 195 9.92 -7.30 5.85
N LEU A 196 9.55 -6.95 7.07
CA LEU A 196 9.87 -7.70 8.28
C LEU A 196 8.71 -8.62 8.62
N ARG A 197 9.00 -9.91 8.76
CA ARG A 197 8.06 -10.94 9.20
C ARG A 197 8.45 -11.46 10.59
N ASN A 198 7.57 -12.24 11.21
CA ASN A 198 7.63 -12.74 12.59
C ASN A 198 7.47 -11.63 13.65
N VAL A 199 6.64 -10.62 13.36
CA VAL A 199 6.31 -9.57 14.34
C VAL A 199 5.01 -9.92 15.05
N ASN A 200 5.04 -9.94 16.39
CA ASN A 200 3.85 -10.13 17.22
C ASN A 200 3.30 -8.79 17.72
N GLU A 201 2.04 -8.76 18.17
CA GLU A 201 1.41 -7.57 18.77
C GLU A 201 2.22 -6.95 19.92
N GLY A 202 2.83 -7.78 20.77
CA GLY A 202 3.69 -7.31 21.87
C GLY A 202 4.94 -6.56 21.39
N ILE A 203 5.52 -6.99 20.26
CA ILE A 203 6.65 -6.30 19.63
C ILE A 203 6.16 -5.01 18.99
N LEU A 204 5.01 -5.05 18.32
CA LEU A 204 4.40 -3.89 17.69
C LEU A 204 4.12 -2.78 18.73
N ASN A 205 3.58 -3.14 19.89
CA ASN A 205 3.37 -2.22 21.01
C ASN A 205 4.67 -1.58 21.49
N LYS A 206 5.76 -2.34 21.60
CA LYS A 206 7.07 -1.79 22.01
C LYS A 206 7.67 -0.82 20.99
N ILE A 207 7.48 -1.09 19.69
CA ILE A 207 8.02 -0.24 18.62
C ILE A 207 7.28 1.11 18.58
N PHE A 208 5.96 1.10 18.74
CA PHE A 208 5.12 2.28 18.50
C PHE A 208 4.68 3.03 19.77
N SER A 209 4.98 2.52 20.98
CA SER A 209 4.61 3.17 22.25
C SER A 209 5.12 4.60 22.42
N GLY A 210 6.25 4.96 21.79
CA GLY A 210 6.81 6.31 21.79
C GLY A 210 6.30 7.23 20.67
N VAL A 211 5.43 6.72 19.78
CA VAL A 211 4.98 7.43 18.57
C VAL A 211 3.48 7.72 18.59
N PHE A 212 2.66 6.78 19.08
CA PHE A 212 1.19 6.84 19.04
C PHE A 212 0.54 6.78 20.43
#